data_AF-A0A6C0LAX2-F1
#
_entry.id   AF-A0A6C0LAX2-F1
#
_cell.length_a   1.000
_cell.length_b   1.000
_cell.length_c   1.000
_cell.angle_alpha   90.00
_cell.angle_beta   90.00
_cell.angle_gamma   90.00
#
_symmetry.space_group_name_H-M   'P 1'
#
loop_
_entity.id
_entity.type
_entity.pdbx_description
1 polymer ?
#
loop_
_entity_poly.entity_id
_entity_poly.type
_entity_poly.pdbx_seq_one_letter_code
_entity_poly.pdbx_strand_id
1 'polypeptide(L)'
;MNAEKSVEDNECLICCDEKATDNLNCYKCNKIICISCCNKLDTRTSLLYLESKHIFIKYCCPFCRYCNNKHIKLFNKNEIVAIYTETLTQLSILQKYNDTLVNNYNQIYNENKRLQEEITKKNAEITKITELLKSNNDKELSNTLSEDDE
;
A
#
# COMPACT_ATOMS: atom_id res chain seq x y z
N MET A 1 -35.95 -7.44 -46.02
CA MET A 1 -36.46 -8.13 -44.81
C MET A 1 -35.41 -7.94 -43.74
N ASN A 2 -35.68 -7.04 -42.79
CA ASN A 2 -34.81 -6.79 -41.66
C ASN A 2 -34.97 -7.98 -40.70
N ALA A 3 -33.95 -8.81 -40.57
CA ALA A 3 -33.86 -9.72 -39.45
C ALA A 3 -33.58 -8.86 -38.21
N GLU A 4 -34.59 -8.71 -37.37
CA GLU A 4 -34.43 -8.27 -35.99
C GLU A 4 -33.35 -9.15 -35.35
N LYS A 5 -32.22 -8.54 -34.95
CA LYS A 5 -31.22 -9.23 -34.15
C LYS A 5 -31.91 -9.71 -32.86
N SER A 6 -32.03 -11.02 -32.72
CA SER A 6 -32.36 -11.69 -31.47
C SER A 6 -31.44 -11.18 -30.36
N VAL A 7 -31.97 -11.08 -29.14
CA VAL A 7 -31.27 -10.67 -27.93
C VAL A 7 -30.20 -11.73 -27.59
N GLU A 8 -29.05 -11.72 -28.27
CA GLU A 8 -28.05 -12.78 -28.15
C GLU A 8 -26.68 -12.37 -27.63
N ASP A 9 -26.27 -11.10 -27.68
CA ASP A 9 -24.88 -10.79 -27.36
C ASP A 9 -24.75 -10.28 -25.92
N ASN A 10 -24.86 -11.21 -24.96
CA ASN A 10 -24.45 -11.01 -23.56
C ASN A 10 -22.91 -10.92 -23.48
N GLU A 11 -22.31 -10.02 -24.25
CA GLU A 11 -20.88 -9.85 -24.44
C GLU A 11 -20.32 -8.80 -23.47
N CYS A 12 -19.07 -9.00 -23.07
CA CYS A 12 -18.35 -8.04 -22.24
C CYS A 12 -18.12 -6.73 -23.00
N LEU A 13 -18.61 -5.61 -22.48
CA LEU A 13 -18.39 -4.29 -23.10
C LEU A 13 -16.94 -3.75 -23.02
N ILE A 14 -16.01 -4.53 -22.45
CA ILE A 14 -14.58 -4.19 -22.40
C ILE A 14 -13.81 -4.97 -23.47
N CYS A 15 -13.91 -6.31 -23.48
CA CYS A 15 -13.13 -7.13 -24.41
C CYS A 15 -13.92 -7.59 -25.64
N CYS A 16 -15.25 -7.62 -25.59
CA CYS A 16 -16.11 -8.22 -26.61
C CYS A 16 -15.80 -9.70 -26.93
N ASP A 17 -14.91 -10.35 -26.16
CA ASP A 17 -14.44 -11.72 -26.42
C ASP A 17 -15.10 -12.75 -25.48
N GLU A 18 -15.43 -12.32 -24.26
CA GLU A 18 -15.97 -13.19 -23.22
C GLU A 18 -17.44 -12.87 -22.95
N LYS A 19 -18.21 -13.92 -22.64
CA LYS A 19 -19.58 -13.78 -22.15
C LYS A 19 -19.58 -12.97 -20.85
N ALA A 20 -20.30 -11.86 -20.86
CA ALA A 20 -20.56 -11.06 -19.68
C ALA A 20 -21.45 -11.82 -18.70
N THR A 21 -21.31 -11.45 -17.43
CA THR A 21 -22.19 -11.93 -16.37
C THR A 21 -23.21 -10.84 -16.06
N ASP A 22 -24.48 -11.22 -15.98
CA ASP A 22 -25.56 -10.29 -15.61
C ASP A 22 -25.33 -9.69 -14.22
N ASN A 23 -24.56 -10.38 -13.38
CA ASN A 23 -24.22 -9.98 -12.02
C ASN A 23 -23.17 -8.87 -11.94
N LEU A 24 -22.50 -8.51 -13.04
CA LEU A 24 -21.53 -7.40 -13.12
C LEU A 24 -22.07 -6.19 -13.90
N ASN A 25 -23.39 -6.03 -13.96
CA ASN A 25 -24.00 -4.81 -14.45
C ASN A 25 -23.71 -3.62 -13.51
N CYS A 26 -23.34 -2.48 -14.09
CA CYS A 26 -23.20 -1.25 -13.33
C CYS A 26 -24.58 -0.75 -12.84
N TYR A 27 -24.74 -0.47 -11.55
CA TYR A 27 -25.99 0.06 -10.97
C TYR A 27 -26.41 1.43 -11.54
N LYS A 28 -25.49 2.19 -12.14
CA LYS A 28 -25.77 3.53 -12.69
C LYS A 28 -26.03 3.52 -14.20
N CYS A 29 -25.21 2.84 -14.98
CA CYS A 29 -25.29 2.89 -16.45
C CYS A 29 -25.69 1.57 -17.09
N ASN A 30 -25.98 0.53 -16.30
CA ASN A 30 -26.38 -0.82 -16.71
C ASN A 30 -25.43 -1.55 -17.66
N LYS A 31 -24.27 -0.96 -17.99
CA LYS A 31 -23.22 -1.61 -18.77
C LYS A 31 -22.71 -2.85 -18.03
N ILE A 32 -22.62 -3.96 -18.75
CA ILE A 32 -22.21 -5.27 -18.25
C ILE A 32 -20.79 -5.59 -18.71
N ILE A 33 -20.05 -6.34 -17.89
CA ILE A 33 -18.66 -6.76 -18.16
C ILE A 33 -18.49 -8.22 -17.73
N CYS A 34 -17.49 -8.92 -18.28
CA CYS A 34 -17.13 -10.26 -17.82
C CYS A 34 -16.28 -10.21 -16.54
N ILE A 35 -16.17 -11.37 -15.88
CA ILE A 35 -15.36 -11.56 -14.67
C ILE A 35 -13.88 -11.29 -14.92
N SER A 36 -13.34 -11.76 -16.06
CA SER A 36 -11.92 -11.56 -16.43
C SER A 36 -11.56 -10.08 -16.51
N CYS A 37 -12.37 -9.29 -17.22
CA CYS A 37 -12.15 -7.85 -17.30
C CYS A 37 -12.37 -7.15 -15.95
N CYS A 38 -13.36 -7.56 -15.15
CA CYS A 38 -13.56 -7.01 -13.82
C CYS A 38 -12.35 -7.26 -12.90
N ASN A 39 -11.77 -8.46 -12.94
CA ASN A 39 -10.61 -8.84 -12.14
C ASN A 39 -9.35 -8.03 -12.48
N LYS A 40 -9.23 -7.58 -13.75
CA LYS A 40 -8.13 -6.74 -14.22
C LYS A 40 -8.29 -5.24 -13.93
N LEU A 41 -9.40 -4.81 -13.34
CA LEU A 41 -9.59 -3.40 -12.98
C LEU A 41 -8.74 -3.05 -11.75
N ASP A 42 -7.96 -1.98 -11.82
CA ASP A 42 -7.20 -1.48 -10.65
C ASP A 42 -8.08 -1.08 -9.46
N THR A 43 -9.34 -0.75 -9.75
CA THR A 43 -10.34 -0.38 -8.74
C THR A 43 -11.04 -1.58 -8.11
N ARG A 44 -10.76 -2.80 -8.61
CA ARG A 44 -11.37 -4.02 -8.11
C ARG A 44 -10.78 -4.38 -6.76
N THR A 45 -11.65 -4.55 -5.78
CA THR A 45 -11.29 -5.00 -4.42
C THR A 45 -12.33 -6.02 -3.93
N SER A 46 -11.95 -6.80 -2.91
CA SER A 46 -12.87 -7.68 -2.20
C SER A 46 -13.04 -7.18 -0.77
N LEU A 47 -14.28 -7.12 -0.29
CA LEU A 47 -14.56 -6.72 1.09
C LEU A 47 -15.34 -7.81 1.83
N LEU A 48 -14.83 -8.20 3.01
CA LEU A 48 -15.43 -9.14 3.92
C LEU A 48 -16.00 -8.39 5.14
N TYR A 49 -17.31 -8.48 5.34
CA TYR A 49 -17.96 -8.08 6.59
C TYR A 49 -17.97 -9.27 7.55
N LEU A 50 -17.12 -9.22 8.59
CA LEU A 50 -16.88 -10.34 9.51
C LEU A 50 -18.12 -10.74 10.31
N GLU A 51 -18.86 -9.75 10.82
CA GLU A 51 -20.04 -9.96 11.67
C GLU A 51 -21.16 -10.72 10.93
N SER A 52 -21.36 -10.37 9.66
CA SER A 52 -22.45 -10.90 8.84
C SER A 52 -22.00 -11.97 7.84
N LYS A 53 -20.70 -12.31 7.82
CA LYS A 53 -20.06 -13.21 6.83
C LYS A 53 -20.43 -12.89 5.39
N HIS A 54 -20.60 -11.61 5.07
CA HIS A 54 -20.94 -11.15 3.73
C HIS A 54 -19.66 -10.76 2.97
N ILE A 55 -19.52 -11.30 1.76
CA ILE A 55 -18.40 -11.01 0.87
C ILE A 55 -18.94 -10.29 -0.35
N PHE A 56 -18.33 -9.14 -0.64
CA PHE A 56 -18.65 -8.33 -1.81
C PHE A 56 -17.43 -8.13 -2.67
N ILE A 57 -17.64 -8.15 -3.98
CA ILE A 57 -16.70 -7.59 -4.96
C ILE A 57 -17.07 -6.13 -5.13
N LYS A 58 -16.09 -5.25 -5.02
CA LYS A 58 -16.24 -3.82 -5.30
C LYS A 58 -15.41 -3.46 -6.51
N TYR A 59 -15.92 -2.60 -7.37
CA TYR A 59 -15.19 -2.07 -8.53
C TYR A 59 -15.81 -0.75 -8.99
N CYS A 60 -15.01 0.14 -9.55
CA CYS A 60 -15.53 1.29 -10.25
C CYS A 60 -15.85 0.90 -11.69
N CYS A 61 -17.06 1.23 -12.15
CA CYS A 61 -17.43 1.02 -13.54
C CYS A 61 -16.48 1.78 -14.47
N PRO A 62 -15.83 1.13 -15.45
CA PRO A 62 -14.86 1.80 -16.32
C PRO A 62 -15.49 2.87 -17.22
N PHE A 63 -16.81 2.83 -17.40
CA PHE A 63 -17.53 3.74 -18.30
C PHE A 63 -18.08 4.99 -17.60
N CYS A 64 -18.53 4.88 -16.34
CA CYS A 64 -19.16 5.99 -15.63
C CYS A 64 -18.55 6.27 -14.25
N ARG A 65 -17.49 5.53 -13.89
CA ARG A 65 -16.75 5.63 -12.62
C ARG A 65 -17.58 5.41 -11.35
N TYR A 66 -18.84 4.97 -11.48
CA TYR A 66 -19.68 4.63 -10.33
C TYR A 66 -19.14 3.40 -9.60
N CYS A 67 -19.03 3.49 -8.28
CA CYS A 67 -18.56 2.40 -7.43
C CYS A 67 -19.68 1.36 -7.23
N ASN A 68 -19.49 0.17 -7.80
CA ASN A 68 -20.39 -0.95 -7.63
C ASN A 68 -19.92 -1.84 -6.48
N ASN A 69 -20.87 -2.52 -5.85
CA ASN A 69 -20.62 -3.66 -4.97
C ASN A 69 -21.56 -4.80 -5.35
N LYS A 70 -21.06 -6.02 -5.44
CA LYS A 70 -21.83 -7.21 -5.84
C LYS A 70 -21.59 -8.32 -4.83
N HIS A 71 -22.67 -8.86 -4.28
CA HIS A 71 -22.56 -9.93 -3.29
C HIS A 71 -22.08 -11.23 -3.97
N ILE A 72 -21.10 -11.92 -3.38
CA ILE A 72 -20.46 -13.09 -4.02
C ILE A 72 -21.45 -14.23 -4.34
N LYS A 73 -22.52 -14.36 -3.53
CA LYS A 73 -23.59 -15.36 -3.73
C LYS A 73 -24.40 -15.18 -5.03
N LEU A 74 -24.30 -14.04 -5.71
CA LEU A 74 -24.98 -13.83 -6.99
C LEU A 74 -24.31 -14.64 -8.13
N PHE A 75 -23.04 -14.99 -7.95
CA PHE A 75 -22.21 -15.62 -8.97
C PHE A 75 -22.31 -17.15 -8.92
N ASN A 76 -22.16 -17.79 -10.08
CA ASN A 76 -22.10 -19.25 -10.17
C ASN A 76 -20.73 -19.78 -9.69
N LYS A 77 -20.62 -21.10 -9.52
CA LYS A 77 -19.41 -21.74 -8.99
C LYS A 77 -18.12 -21.36 -9.75
N ASN A 78 -18.16 -21.32 -11.08
CA ASN A 78 -16.97 -21.03 -11.89
C ASN A 78 -16.56 -19.57 -11.75
N GLU A 79 -17.53 -18.66 -11.73
CA GLU A 79 -17.31 -17.24 -11.49
C GLU A 79 -16.72 -17.00 -10.09
N ILE A 80 -17.29 -17.63 -9.06
CA ILE A 80 -16.78 -17.54 -7.67
C ILE A 80 -15.32 -18.00 -7.61
N VAL A 81 -14.98 -19.12 -8.24
CA VAL A 81 -13.60 -19.62 -8.28
C VAL A 81 -12.68 -18.60 -8.94
N ALA A 82 -13.05 -18.03 -10.09
CA ALA A 82 -12.25 -17.02 -10.77
C ALA A 82 -12.05 -15.75 -9.93
N ILE A 83 -13.11 -15.28 -9.25
CA ILE A 83 -13.05 -14.14 -8.34
C ILE A 83 -12.15 -14.43 -7.13
N TYR A 84 -12.25 -15.63 -6.57
CA TYR A 84 -11.48 -16.03 -5.40
C TYR A 84 -9.99 -16.19 -5.73
N THR A 85 -9.66 -16.85 -6.84
CA THR A 85 -8.28 -16.99 -7.33
C THR A 85 -7.64 -15.63 -7.51
N GLU A 86 -8.31 -14.67 -8.14
CA GLU A 86 -7.78 -13.31 -8.28
C GLU A 86 -7.58 -12.62 -6.93
N THR A 87 -8.54 -12.76 -6.01
CA THR A 87 -8.42 -12.19 -4.66
C THR A 87 -7.20 -12.72 -3.94
N LEU A 88 -6.95 -14.03 -4.00
CA LEU A 88 -5.77 -14.64 -3.39
C LEU A 88 -4.47 -14.16 -4.03
N THR A 89 -4.44 -14.01 -5.37
CA THR A 89 -3.28 -13.44 -6.07
C THR A 89 -2.97 -12.03 -5.59
N GLN A 90 -3.99 -11.16 -5.52
CA GLN A 90 -3.84 -9.79 -5.03
C GLN A 90 -3.34 -9.75 -3.57
N LEU A 91 -3.90 -10.61 -2.70
CA LEU A 91 -3.47 -10.71 -1.30
C LEU A 91 -2.01 -11.19 -1.18
N SER A 92 -1.60 -12.17 -1.99
CA SER A 92 -0.22 -12.66 -1.99
C SER A 92 0.78 -11.58 -2.41
N ILE A 93 0.43 -10.76 -3.40
CA ILE A 93 1.26 -9.63 -3.84
C ILE A 93 1.37 -8.58 -2.72
N LEU A 94 0.23 -8.22 -2.10
CA LEU A 94 0.19 -7.26 -1.01
C LEU A 94 0.99 -7.74 0.21
N GLN A 95 0.91 -9.04 0.54
CA GLN A 95 1.69 -9.62 1.63
C GLN A 95 3.20 -9.50 1.38
N LYS A 96 3.66 -9.84 0.18
CA LYS A 96 5.08 -9.69 -0.19
C LYS A 96 5.55 -8.23 -0.12
N TYR A 97 4.70 -7.30 -0.55
CA TYR A 97 5.00 -5.87 -0.45
C TYR A 97 5.07 -5.41 1.02
N ASN A 98 4.16 -5.89 1.87
CA ASN A 98 4.16 -5.60 3.30
C ASN A 98 5.42 -6.12 3.99
N ASP A 99 5.86 -7.35 3.70
CA ASP A 99 7.10 -7.92 4.24
C ASP A 99 8.31 -7.06 3.86
N THR A 100 8.33 -6.55 2.62
CA THR A 100 9.36 -5.64 2.14
C THR A 100 9.36 -4.33 2.93
N LEU A 101 8.18 -3.75 3.17
CA LEU A 101 8.04 -2.52 3.96
C LEU A 101 8.51 -2.71 5.40
N VAL A 102 8.14 -3.83 6.04
CA VAL A 102 8.57 -4.17 7.41
C VAL A 102 10.10 -4.30 7.47
N ASN A 103 10.71 -4.97 6.50
CA ASN A 103 12.17 -5.10 6.42
C ASN A 103 12.85 -3.73 6.26
N ASN A 104 12.36 -2.88 5.37
CA ASN A 104 12.90 -1.54 5.16
C ASN A 104 12.77 -0.68 6.42
N TYR A 105 11.62 -0.73 7.09
CA TYR A 105 11.40 -0.04 8.36
C TYR A 105 12.43 -0.47 9.42
N ASN A 106 12.63 -1.78 9.59
CA ASN A 106 13.59 -2.31 10.55
C ASN A 106 15.03 -1.88 10.22
N GLN A 107 15.42 -1.86 8.95
CA GLN A 107 16.73 -1.37 8.52
C GLN A 107 16.94 0.10 8.88
N ILE A 108 15.98 0.96 8.54
CA ILE A 108 16.03 2.40 8.84
C ILE A 108 16.07 2.63 10.35
N TYR A 109 15.25 1.91 11.10
CA TYR A 109 15.22 2.01 12.57
C TYR A 109 16.57 1.65 13.19
N ASN A 110 17.17 0.53 12.76
CA ASN A 110 18.46 0.09 13.28
C ASN A 110 19.59 1.05 12.92
N GLU A 111 19.60 1.59 11.71
CA GLU A 111 20.60 2.57 11.27
C GLU A 111 20.47 3.89 12.03
N ASN A 112 19.24 4.37 12.24
CA ASN A 112 19.00 5.54 13.09
C ASN A 112 19.50 5.34 14.52
N LYS A 113 19.25 4.16 15.10
CA LYS A 113 19.76 3.82 16.43
C LYS A 113 21.30 3.86 16.46
N ARG A 114 21.97 3.26 15.46
CA ARG A 114 23.43 3.27 15.33
C ARG A 114 23.98 4.70 15.25
N LEU A 115 23.35 5.55 14.44
CA LEU A 115 23.76 6.95 14.29
C LEU A 115 23.55 7.76 15.59
N GLN A 116 22.48 7.50 16.33
CA GLN A 116 22.26 8.14 17.64
C GLN A 116 23.34 7.76 18.66
N GLU A 117 23.75 6.49 18.70
CA GLU A 117 24.84 6.02 19.55
C GLU A 117 26.18 6.68 19.15
N GLU A 118 26.45 6.80 17.85
CA GLU A 118 27.65 7.45 17.32
C GLU A 118 27.69 8.96 17.64
N ILE A 119 26.57 9.67 17.47
CA ILE A 119 26.41 11.08 17.85
C ILE A 119 26.64 11.26 19.34
N THR A 120 26.05 10.39 20.17
CA THR A 120 26.22 10.45 21.63
C THR A 120 27.68 10.30 22.02
N LYS A 121 28.39 9.34 21.40
CA LYS A 121 29.82 9.12 21.64
C LYS A 121 30.66 10.34 21.22
N LYS A 122 30.44 10.86 20.01
CA LYS A 122 31.15 12.05 19.50
C LYS A 122 30.89 13.29 20.37
N ASN A 123 29.67 13.48 20.85
CA ASN A 123 29.35 14.59 21.76
C ASN A 123 30.08 14.47 23.10
N ALA A 124 30.21 13.26 23.64
CA ALA A 124 30.99 13.03 24.86
C ALA A 124 32.50 13.32 24.64
N GLU A 125 33.04 12.95 23.47
CA GLU A 125 34.43 13.28 23.11
C GLU A 125 34.64 14.79 22.97
N ILE A 126 33.74 15.50 22.29
CA ILE A 126 33.76 16.97 22.17
C ILE A 126 33.72 17.62 23.55
N THR A 127 32.88 17.12 24.46
CA THR A 127 32.78 17.64 25.84
C THR A 127 34.11 17.52 26.58
N LYS A 128 34.76 16.35 26.52
CA LYS A 128 36.09 16.14 27.12
C LYS A 128 37.15 17.07 26.54
N ILE A 129 37.19 17.23 25.22
CA ILE A 129 38.13 18.14 24.56
C ILE A 129 37.88 19.59 25.01
N THR A 130 36.61 19.99 25.09
CA THR A 130 36.22 21.34 25.53
C THR A 130 36.66 21.63 26.97
N GLU A 131 36.52 20.65 27.86
CA GLU A 131 36.97 20.75 29.27
C GLU A 131 38.50 20.87 29.36
N LEU A 132 39.24 20.06 28.60
CA LEU A 132 40.69 20.13 28.54
C LEU A 132 41.18 21.51 28.06
N LEU A 133 40.58 22.04 27.00
CA LEU A 133 40.94 23.36 26.47
C LEU A 133 40.70 24.48 27.50
N LYS A 134 39.57 24.45 28.23
CA LYS A 134 39.33 25.42 29.32
C LYS A 134 40.41 25.34 30.40
N SER A 135 40.71 24.12 30.86
CA SER A 135 41.70 23.92 31.92
C SER A 135 43.12 24.38 31.55
N ASN A 136 43.48 24.32 30.27
CA ASN A 136 44.77 24.81 29.79
C ASN A 136 44.79 26.34 29.67
N ASN A 137 43.73 26.96 29.17
CA ASN A 137 43.61 28.42 29.13
C ASN A 137 43.64 29.04 30.55
N ASP A 138 42.99 28.40 31.52
CA ASP A 138 42.98 28.88 32.92
C ASP A 138 44.38 28.82 33.56
N LYS A 139 45.21 27.83 33.17
CA LYS A 139 46.62 27.71 33.61
C LYS A 139 47.54 28.72 32.94
N GLU A 140 47.35 29.01 31.66
CA GLU A 140 48.11 30.06 30.96
C GLU A 140 47.81 31.45 31.53
N LEU A 141 46.55 31.70 31.91
CA LEU A 141 46.13 32.95 32.54
C LEU A 141 46.69 33.11 33.96
N SER A 142 46.79 32.02 34.74
CA SER A 142 47.40 32.11 36.08
C SER A 142 48.91 32.36 36.04
N ASN A 143 49.61 31.79 35.05
CA ASN A 143 51.04 31.97 34.90
C ASN A 143 51.42 33.37 34.41
N THR A 144 50.60 33.98 33.56
CA THR A 144 50.81 35.36 33.08
C THR A 144 50.53 36.41 34.16
N LEU A 145 49.55 36.17 35.05
CA LEU A 145 49.28 37.06 36.20
C LEU A 145 50.33 36.99 37.31
N SER A 146 51.13 35.91 37.39
CA SER A 146 52.21 35.77 38.38
C SER A 146 53.56 36.37 37.94
N GLU A 147 53.71 36.74 36.67
CA GLU A 147 54.95 37.34 36.14
C GLU A 147 54.95 38.89 36.21
N ASP A 148 53.81 39.52 36.48
CA ASP A 148 53.67 40.98 36.57
C ASP A 148 53.84 41.56 38.01
N ASP A 149 54.07 40.70 39.02
CA ASP A 149 54.21 41.07 40.44
C ASP A 149 55.67 41.00 40.99
N GLU A 150 56.69 40.80 40.14
CA GLU A 150 58.13 40.91 40.49
C GLU A 150 58.77 42.24 40.03
#